data_AF-A0A1I7X7J5-F1
#
_entry.id   AF-A0A1I7X7J5-F1
#
_cell.length_a   1.000
_cell.length_b   1.000
_cell.length_c   1.000
_cell.angle_alpha   90.00
_cell.angle_beta   90.00
_cell.angle_gamma   90.00
#
_symmetry.space_group_name_H-M   'P 1'
#
loop_
_entity.id
_entity.type
_entity.pdbx_description
1 polymer ?
#
loop_
_entity_poly.entity_id
_entity_poly.type
_entity_poly.pdbx_seq_one_letter_code
_entity_poly.pdbx_strand_id
1 'polypeptide(L)'
;MRLLIYLPYICTILALDNGLARTPPMGWMSWTAFYCEMDCVKYPKSCINEELYMEMADRLGTVYIIYISHVGTSEGYREAGYVSVHVDDCWMGRERDEKSGKLIADKNRFPSGMRSLARYMHDKGLKFGIYEDYGTKTCAGFPGSYGYVKVGMITLLYLLRILVINV
;
A
#
# COMPACT_ATOMS: atom_id res chain seq x y z
N MET A 1 -42.14 39.53 -23.25
CA MET A 1 -40.80 39.06 -22.86
C MET A 1 -40.96 37.81 -22.00
N ARG A 2 -40.78 36.60 -22.55
CA ARG A 2 -40.91 35.34 -21.79
C ARG A 2 -39.61 35.09 -21.03
N LEU A 3 -39.68 35.12 -19.70
CA LEU A 3 -38.55 34.81 -18.82
C LEU A 3 -38.39 33.28 -18.77
N LEU A 4 -37.35 32.75 -19.43
CA LEU A 4 -36.98 31.34 -19.33
C LEU A 4 -36.15 31.15 -18.05
N ILE A 5 -36.73 30.46 -17.06
CA ILE A 5 -36.05 30.10 -15.81
C ILE A 5 -35.26 28.81 -16.08
N TYR A 6 -33.94 28.91 -16.16
CA TYR A 6 -33.03 27.75 -16.17
C TYR A 6 -32.91 27.20 -14.74
N LEU A 7 -33.51 26.03 -14.47
CA LEU A 7 -33.21 25.27 -13.26
C LEU A 7 -31.87 24.53 -13.48
N PRO A 8 -30.80 24.85 -12.74
CA PRO A 8 -29.59 24.06 -12.80
C PRO A 8 -29.87 22.66 -12.22
N TYR A 9 -29.68 21.62 -13.02
CA TYR A 9 -29.66 20.24 -12.52
C TYR A 9 -28.46 20.08 -11.59
N ILE A 10 -28.70 20.11 -10.28
CA ILE A 10 -27.69 19.76 -9.28
C ILE A 10 -27.50 18.24 -9.36
N CYS A 11 -26.42 17.81 -9.98
CA CYS A 11 -26.01 16.41 -9.98
C CYS A 11 -25.33 16.11 -8.63
N THR A 12 -26.02 15.41 -7.73
CA THR A 12 -25.42 14.90 -6.51
C THR A 12 -24.67 13.61 -6.82
N ILE A 13 -23.35 13.61 -6.62
CA ILE A 13 -22.53 12.39 -6.71
C ILE A 13 -22.57 11.70 -5.34
N LEU A 14 -23.04 10.45 -5.31
CA LEU A 14 -22.88 9.57 -4.16
C LEU A 14 -21.46 8.99 -4.18
N ALA A 15 -20.62 9.46 -3.26
CA ALA A 15 -19.32 8.86 -2.98
C ALA A 15 -19.41 7.92 -1.78
N LEU A 16 -18.46 6.99 -1.67
CA LEU A 16 -18.31 6.16 -0.48
C LEU A 16 -17.89 7.02 0.71
N ASP A 17 -18.79 7.20 1.69
CA ASP A 17 -18.48 7.95 2.91
C ASP A 17 -17.98 7.02 4.03
N ASN A 18 -16.70 6.68 3.97
CA ASN A 18 -16.04 5.84 4.98
C ASN A 18 -15.22 6.66 6.01
N GLY A 19 -15.36 7.99 6.00
CA GLY A 19 -14.62 8.89 6.90
C GLY A 19 -13.14 9.09 6.58
N LEU A 20 -12.59 8.45 5.54
CA LEU A 20 -11.19 8.56 5.13
C LEU A 20 -11.01 9.59 4.00
N ALA A 21 -9.75 9.91 3.68
CA ALA A 21 -9.35 10.77 2.56
C ALA A 21 -10.08 12.14 2.49
N ARG A 22 -10.41 12.73 3.66
CA ARG A 22 -10.99 14.08 3.75
C ARG A 22 -10.05 15.16 3.21
N THR A 23 -8.75 14.87 3.19
CA THR A 23 -7.71 15.58 2.44
C THR A 23 -7.02 14.57 1.51
N PRO A 24 -6.37 15.03 0.43
CA PRO A 24 -5.58 14.15 -0.43
C PRO A 24 -4.59 13.31 0.41
N PRO A 25 -4.50 12.00 0.17
CA PRO A 25 -3.57 11.15 0.91
C PRO A 25 -2.12 11.50 0.54
N MET A 26 -1.25 11.56 1.54
CA MET A 26 0.17 11.86 1.37
C MET A 26 1.01 10.72 1.93
N GLY A 27 1.93 10.23 1.11
CA GLY A 27 2.77 9.08 1.41
C GLY A 27 3.72 8.73 0.28
N TRP A 28 4.24 7.52 0.32
CA TRP A 28 5.19 6.99 -0.64
C TRP A 28 4.68 5.68 -1.23
N MET A 29 5.03 5.42 -2.49
CA MET A 29 4.65 4.21 -3.23
C MET A 29 5.83 3.74 -4.09
N SER A 30 6.04 2.43 -4.18
CA SER A 30 7.22 1.85 -4.83
C SER A 30 7.25 1.98 -6.35
N TRP A 31 6.10 1.97 -7.02
CA TRP A 31 6.01 1.76 -8.48
C TRP A 31 6.88 2.69 -9.34
N THR A 32 6.78 4.01 -9.14
CA THR A 32 7.42 5.00 -10.03
C THR A 32 8.95 4.95 -9.97
N ALA A 33 9.52 4.46 -8.87
CA ALA A 33 10.97 4.41 -8.68
C ALA A 33 11.55 2.99 -8.86
N PHE A 34 10.82 1.96 -8.41
CA PHE A 34 11.32 0.59 -8.30
C PHE A 34 10.65 -0.39 -9.28
N TYR A 35 9.52 0.00 -9.89
CA TYR A 35 8.76 -0.83 -10.82
C TYR A 35 8.48 -2.23 -10.23
N CYS A 36 8.78 -3.27 -11.02
CA CYS A 36 8.63 -4.68 -10.67
C CYS A 36 10.00 -5.39 -10.60
N GLU A 37 11.03 -4.71 -10.08
CA GLU A 37 12.34 -5.35 -9.92
C GLU A 37 12.27 -6.46 -8.85
N MET A 38 12.63 -7.68 -9.20
CA MET A 38 12.51 -8.85 -8.32
C MET A 38 13.83 -9.61 -8.14
N ASP A 39 14.85 -9.27 -8.91
CA ASP A 39 16.17 -9.88 -8.78
C ASP A 39 16.93 -9.22 -7.62
N CYS A 40 16.66 -9.70 -6.42
CA CYS A 40 17.32 -9.22 -5.20
C CYS A 40 18.80 -9.61 -5.09
N VAL A 41 19.28 -10.55 -5.92
CA VAL A 41 20.71 -10.89 -5.94
C VAL A 41 21.46 -9.83 -6.74
N LYS A 42 20.92 -9.46 -7.90
CA LYS A 42 21.51 -8.45 -8.78
C LYS A 42 21.24 -7.02 -8.31
N TYR A 43 20.08 -6.78 -7.72
CA TYR A 43 19.60 -5.46 -7.32
C TYR A 43 19.12 -5.43 -5.86
N PRO A 44 19.99 -5.72 -4.88
CA PRO A 44 19.60 -5.92 -3.48
C PRO A 44 18.99 -4.67 -2.81
N LYS A 45 19.25 -3.47 -3.35
CA LYS A 45 18.74 -2.20 -2.81
C LYS A 45 17.51 -1.65 -3.55
N SER A 46 17.10 -2.28 -4.64
CA SER A 46 15.98 -1.80 -5.46
C SER A 46 14.98 -2.88 -5.85
N CYS A 47 15.24 -4.15 -5.52
CA CYS A 47 14.23 -5.18 -5.67
C CYS A 47 13.07 -4.96 -4.67
N ILE A 48 11.88 -5.37 -5.07
CA ILE A 48 10.68 -5.34 -4.26
C ILE A 48 10.77 -6.41 -3.18
N ASN A 49 11.27 -6.04 -2.00
CA ASN A 49 11.42 -6.91 -0.83
C ASN A 49 11.04 -6.20 0.48
N GLU A 50 10.93 -6.97 1.57
CA GLU A 50 10.58 -6.48 2.90
C GLU A 50 11.52 -5.37 3.39
N GLU A 51 12.83 -5.52 3.18
CA GLU A 51 13.85 -4.57 3.61
C GLU A 51 13.68 -3.19 2.95
N LEU A 52 13.36 -3.14 1.65
CA LEU A 52 13.10 -1.89 0.93
C LEU A 52 11.99 -1.09 1.61
N TYR A 53 10.87 -1.73 1.94
CA TYR A 53 9.75 -1.04 2.58
C TYR A 53 10.06 -0.64 4.02
N MET A 54 10.80 -1.46 4.77
CA MET A 54 11.26 -1.11 6.11
C MET A 54 12.18 0.12 6.07
N GLU A 55 13.13 0.18 5.13
CA GLU A 55 14.01 1.34 4.95
C GLU A 55 13.21 2.61 4.62
N MET A 56 12.24 2.53 3.69
CA MET A 56 11.39 3.68 3.36
C MET A 56 10.55 4.12 4.56
N ALA A 57 10.07 3.19 5.37
CA ALA A 57 9.37 3.48 6.62
C ALA A 57 10.29 4.16 7.65
N ASP A 58 11.55 3.78 7.72
CA ASP A 58 12.55 4.43 8.60
C ASP A 58 12.86 5.86 8.16
N ARG A 59 12.89 6.13 6.85
CA ARG A 59 13.08 7.48 6.31
C ARG A 59 11.86 8.38 6.49
N LEU A 60 10.66 7.80 6.39
CA LEU A 60 9.39 8.51 6.58
C LEU A 60 9.01 8.68 8.06
N GLY A 61 9.30 7.70 8.91
CA GLY A 61 8.88 7.69 10.31
C GLY A 61 9.55 8.80 11.15
N THR A 62 8.86 9.24 12.20
CA THR A 62 9.42 10.20 13.17
C THR A 62 10.54 9.52 13.96
N VAL A 63 11.71 10.18 14.09
CA VAL A 63 12.81 9.73 14.94
C VAL A 63 12.90 10.60 16.19
N TYR A 64 12.70 9.99 17.35
CA TYR A 64 13.28 10.44 18.61
C TYR A 64 13.75 9.22 19.40
N ILE A 65 15.05 8.90 19.36
CA ILE A 65 15.87 8.63 20.56
C ILE A 65 17.30 9.10 20.26
N ILE A 66 17.67 10.22 20.88
CA ILE A 66 19.06 10.58 21.17
C ILE A 66 19.53 9.52 22.17
N TYR A 67 20.48 8.68 21.78
CA TYR A 67 21.55 8.05 22.57
C TYR A 67 22.05 6.85 21.75
N ILE A 68 23.26 6.97 21.19
CA ILE A 68 24.04 5.93 20.49
C ILE A 68 23.84 5.87 18.96
N SER A 69 24.59 6.74 18.28
CA SER A 69 25.38 6.50 17.05
C SER A 69 24.74 6.03 15.74
N HIS A 70 23.42 5.83 15.63
CA HIS A 70 22.75 5.69 14.32
C HIS A 70 21.60 6.70 14.20
N VAL A 71 21.89 7.83 13.54
CA VAL A 71 20.91 8.87 13.24
C VAL A 71 20.04 8.38 12.08
N GLY A 72 18.86 7.86 12.39
CA GLY A 72 17.77 7.87 11.42
C GLY A 72 17.28 9.31 11.29
N THR A 73 17.53 9.95 10.15
CA THR A 73 16.93 11.25 9.86
C THR A 73 15.48 11.00 9.45
N SER A 74 14.50 11.42 10.26
CA SER A 74 13.20 11.78 9.70
C SER A 74 13.48 12.96 8.77
N GLU A 75 13.47 12.74 7.46
CA GLU A 75 13.79 13.76 6.44
C GLU A 75 12.73 14.89 6.37
N GLY A 76 11.92 15.09 7.43
CA GLY A 76 10.83 16.07 7.51
C GLY A 76 9.55 15.63 6.79
N TYR A 77 9.54 14.48 6.11
CA TYR A 77 8.40 14.04 5.32
C TYR A 77 7.14 13.83 6.16
N ARG A 78 7.27 13.16 7.30
CA ARG A 78 6.10 12.92 8.15
C ARG A 78 5.57 14.19 8.78
N GLU A 79 6.45 15.08 9.21
CA GLU A 79 6.08 16.42 9.69
C GLU A 79 5.38 17.23 8.59
N ALA A 80 5.78 17.02 7.33
CA ALA A 80 5.10 17.57 6.16
C ALA A 80 3.81 16.82 5.76
N GLY A 81 3.42 15.76 6.47
CA GLY A 81 2.15 15.04 6.29
C GLY A 81 2.23 13.72 5.52
N TYR A 82 3.42 13.27 5.09
CA TYR A 82 3.60 11.98 4.43
C TYR A 82 3.56 10.85 5.46
N VAL A 83 2.41 10.19 5.57
CA VAL A 83 2.11 9.25 6.67
C VAL A 83 1.77 7.85 6.20
N SER A 84 1.96 7.51 4.92
CA SER A 84 1.70 6.16 4.41
C SER A 84 2.82 5.61 3.53
N VAL A 85 2.99 4.29 3.58
CA VAL A 85 3.87 3.51 2.69
C VAL A 85 3.02 2.49 1.96
N HIS A 86 3.04 2.54 0.63
CA HIS A 86 2.21 1.70 -0.23
C HIS A 86 3.07 0.73 -1.02
N VAL A 87 2.75 -0.56 -0.88
CA VAL A 87 3.32 -1.65 -1.69
C VAL A 87 2.52 -1.74 -2.97
N ASP A 88 3.19 -1.50 -4.11
CA ASP A 88 2.58 -1.66 -5.43
C ASP A 88 2.66 -3.13 -5.92
N ASP A 89 2.49 -3.39 -7.21
CA ASP A 89 2.50 -4.74 -7.80
C ASP A 89 3.79 -5.52 -7.49
N CYS A 90 3.77 -6.82 -7.78
CA CYS A 90 4.91 -7.74 -7.66
C CYS A 90 5.31 -8.14 -6.23
N TRP A 91 4.52 -7.84 -5.20
CA TRP A 91 4.77 -8.30 -3.83
C TRP A 91 4.38 -9.77 -3.58
N MET A 92 3.38 -10.25 -4.32
CA MET A 92 2.74 -11.54 -4.11
C MET A 92 3.52 -12.69 -4.77
N GLY A 93 3.29 -13.91 -4.27
CA GLY A 93 3.72 -15.13 -4.94
C GLY A 93 2.98 -15.31 -6.27
N ARG A 94 3.51 -16.19 -7.13
CA ARG A 94 2.92 -16.49 -8.45
C ARG A 94 1.55 -17.15 -8.36
N GLU A 95 1.28 -17.82 -7.25
CA GLU A 95 0.05 -18.57 -7.01
C GLU A 95 -0.61 -18.13 -5.71
N ARG A 96 -1.92 -18.33 -5.62
CA ARG A 96 -2.68 -18.22 -4.37
C ARG A 96 -2.45 -19.48 -3.53
N ASP A 97 -2.77 -19.41 -2.23
CA ASP A 97 -2.86 -20.62 -1.42
C ASP A 97 -3.96 -21.55 -1.97
N GLU A 98 -3.59 -22.78 -2.35
CA GLU A 98 -4.48 -23.72 -3.03
C GLU A 98 -5.74 -24.07 -2.23
N LYS A 99 -5.64 -24.12 -0.90
CA LYS A 99 -6.74 -24.54 -0.02
C LYS A 99 -7.70 -23.39 0.28
N SER A 100 -7.18 -22.20 0.50
CA SER A 100 -7.96 -21.05 0.98
C SER A 100 -8.24 -20.00 -0.08
N GLY A 101 -7.56 -20.04 -1.23
CA GLY A 101 -7.65 -19.02 -2.30
C GLY A 101 -7.05 -17.66 -1.91
N LYS A 102 -6.33 -17.59 -0.77
CA LYS A 102 -5.76 -16.35 -0.26
C LYS A 102 -4.51 -15.95 -1.06
N LEU A 103 -4.29 -14.64 -1.17
CA LEU A 103 -3.01 -14.11 -1.64
C LEU A 103 -1.92 -14.46 -0.62
N ILE A 104 -0.76 -14.85 -1.14
CA ILE A 104 0.45 -15.10 -0.35
C ILE A 104 1.54 -14.16 -0.83
N ALA A 105 2.33 -13.63 0.10
CA ALA A 105 3.53 -12.87 -0.26
C ALA A 105 4.59 -13.83 -0.81
N ASP A 106 5.48 -13.30 -1.66
CA ASP A 106 6.69 -14.02 -2.03
C ASP A 106 7.53 -14.28 -0.79
N LYS A 107 7.76 -15.56 -0.45
CA LYS A 107 8.42 -15.96 0.79
C LYS A 107 9.91 -15.62 0.83
N ASN A 108 10.55 -15.45 -0.32
CA ASN A 108 11.97 -15.13 -0.36
C ASN A 108 12.19 -13.62 -0.20
N ARG A 109 11.30 -12.81 -0.78
CA ARG A 109 11.38 -11.35 -0.72
C ARG A 109 10.69 -10.76 0.51
N PHE A 110 9.67 -11.43 1.04
CA PHE A 110 8.92 -11.04 2.24
C PHE A 110 8.90 -12.18 3.27
N PRO A 111 10.05 -12.56 3.83
CA PRO A 111 10.17 -13.72 4.70
C PRO A 111 9.32 -13.62 5.98
N SER A 112 9.13 -12.43 6.54
CA SER A 112 8.27 -12.24 7.72
C SER A 112 6.78 -12.08 7.38
N GLY A 113 6.46 -11.93 6.09
CA GLY A 113 5.11 -11.76 5.55
C GLY A 113 4.50 -10.37 5.80
N MET A 114 3.47 -10.04 4.99
CA MET A 114 2.87 -8.69 4.97
C MET A 114 2.28 -8.23 6.30
N ARG A 115 1.86 -9.15 7.17
CA ARG A 115 1.34 -8.79 8.49
C ARG A 115 2.44 -8.20 9.39
N SER A 116 3.65 -8.78 9.31
CA SER A 116 4.80 -8.26 10.06
C SER A 116 5.19 -6.88 9.54
N LEU A 117 5.26 -6.74 8.21
CA LEU A 117 5.55 -5.46 7.56
C LEU A 117 4.51 -4.39 7.91
N ALA A 118 3.21 -4.71 7.87
CA ALA A 118 2.15 -3.78 8.29
C ALA A 118 2.30 -3.35 9.75
N ARG A 119 2.65 -4.29 10.65
CA ARG A 119 2.92 -3.95 12.05
C ARG A 119 4.11 -3.01 12.19
N TYR A 120 5.19 -3.24 11.44
CA TYR A 120 6.36 -2.36 11.42
C TYR A 120 5.99 -0.92 11.04
N MET A 121 5.12 -0.73 10.04
CA MET A 121 4.62 0.59 9.66
C MET A 121 3.83 1.24 10.80
N HIS A 122 2.89 0.50 11.40
CA HIS A 122 2.05 1.01 12.48
C HIS A 122 2.85 1.35 13.74
N ASP A 123 3.88 0.56 14.07
CA ASP A 123 4.76 0.81 15.22
C ASP A 123 5.55 2.13 15.05
N LYS A 124 5.73 2.60 13.80
CA LYS A 124 6.32 3.92 13.47
C LYS A 124 5.29 5.04 13.31
N GLY A 125 4.03 4.74 13.58
CA GLY A 125 2.92 5.68 13.39
C GLY A 125 2.57 5.96 11.92
N LEU A 126 3.07 5.14 10.98
CA LEU A 126 2.75 5.20 9.56
C LEU A 126 1.54 4.30 9.25
N LYS A 127 0.84 4.60 8.15
CA LYS A 127 -0.20 3.77 7.56
C LYS A 127 0.40 2.87 6.50
N PHE A 128 -0.20 1.71 6.28
CA PHE A 128 0.25 0.75 5.29
C PHE A 128 -0.80 0.53 4.20
N GLY A 129 -0.37 0.65 2.94
CA GLY A 129 -1.18 0.37 1.76
C GLY A 129 -0.63 -0.82 0.98
N ILE A 130 -1.50 -1.53 0.27
CA ILE A 130 -1.13 -2.71 -0.52
C ILE A 130 -1.97 -2.77 -1.80
N TYR A 131 -1.33 -3.16 -2.89
CA TYR A 131 -1.90 -3.21 -4.22
C TYR A 131 -2.59 -4.54 -4.54
N GLU A 132 -3.62 -4.43 -5.37
CA GLU A 132 -4.37 -5.51 -6.00
C GLU A 132 -5.00 -5.02 -7.32
N ASP A 133 -5.30 -5.93 -8.25
CA ASP A 133 -5.99 -5.71 -9.53
C ASP A 133 -7.33 -6.47 -9.62
N TYR A 134 -8.41 -5.76 -9.99
CA TYR A 134 -9.76 -6.34 -10.13
C TYR A 134 -9.89 -7.41 -11.24
N GLY A 135 -8.92 -7.53 -12.13
CA GLY A 135 -8.88 -8.52 -13.21
C GLY A 135 -8.48 -9.93 -12.76
N THR A 136 -8.26 -10.81 -13.74
CA THR A 136 -7.74 -12.17 -13.47
C THR A 136 -6.26 -12.19 -13.13
N LYS A 137 -5.53 -11.15 -13.57
CA LYS A 137 -4.12 -10.94 -13.29
C LYS A 137 -3.85 -9.47 -13.05
N THR A 138 -2.81 -9.19 -12.28
CA THR A 138 -2.25 -7.84 -12.18
C THR A 138 -1.54 -7.44 -13.46
N CYS A 139 -1.20 -6.16 -13.58
CA CYS A 139 -0.44 -5.62 -14.71
C CYS A 139 0.89 -6.36 -14.94
N ALA A 140 1.58 -6.79 -13.87
CA ALA A 140 2.79 -7.60 -13.95
C ALA A 140 2.55 -9.12 -14.02
N GLY A 141 1.29 -9.55 -14.13
CA GLY A 141 0.91 -10.94 -14.38
C GLY A 141 0.79 -11.81 -13.12
N PHE A 142 0.66 -11.22 -11.93
CA PHE A 142 0.39 -11.93 -10.67
C PHE A 142 -1.11 -12.20 -10.49
N PRO A 143 -1.54 -13.03 -9.52
CA PRO A 143 -2.96 -13.35 -9.34
C PRO A 143 -3.83 -12.12 -9.02
N GLY A 144 -4.79 -11.78 -9.88
CA GLY A 144 -5.78 -10.71 -9.66
C GLY A 144 -7.00 -11.18 -8.85
N SER A 145 -7.88 -10.27 -8.40
CA SER A 145 -9.05 -10.62 -7.56
C SER A 145 -10.31 -11.05 -8.29
N TYR A 146 -10.35 -11.14 -9.61
CA TYR A 146 -11.55 -11.65 -10.30
C TYR A 146 -11.89 -13.06 -9.80
N GLY A 147 -13.10 -13.24 -9.23
CA GLY A 147 -13.53 -14.47 -8.57
C GLY A 147 -13.05 -14.65 -7.12
N TYR A 148 -12.16 -13.78 -6.62
CA TYR A 148 -11.56 -13.85 -5.29
C TYR A 148 -11.79 -12.60 -4.43
N VAL A 149 -12.48 -11.57 -4.92
CA VAL A 149 -12.69 -10.27 -4.22
C VAL A 149 -12.99 -10.43 -2.73
N LYS A 150 -13.96 -11.28 -2.36
CA LYS A 150 -14.33 -11.49 -0.95
C LYS A 150 -13.19 -12.10 -0.12
N VAL A 151 -12.49 -13.10 -0.66
CA VAL A 151 -11.35 -13.75 0.01
C VAL A 151 -10.15 -12.78 0.08
N GLY A 152 -9.90 -12.03 -0.99
CA GLY A 152 -8.90 -10.98 -1.07
C GLY A 152 -9.13 -9.93 0.01
N MET A 153 -10.32 -9.31 0.05
CA MET A 153 -10.68 -8.31 1.06
C MET A 153 -10.54 -8.84 2.49
N ILE A 154 -10.98 -10.06 2.77
CA ILE A 154 -10.80 -10.68 4.09
C ILE A 154 -9.32 -10.83 4.42
N THR A 155 -8.52 -11.33 3.48
CA THR A 155 -7.06 -11.49 3.63
C THR A 155 -6.42 -10.14 3.94
N LEU A 156 -6.73 -9.10 3.17
CA LEU A 156 -6.22 -7.75 3.37
C LEU A 156 -6.66 -7.18 4.72
N LEU A 157 -7.90 -7.36 5.14
CA LEU A 157 -8.37 -6.93 6.47
C LEU A 157 -7.57 -7.60 7.61
N TYR A 158 -7.29 -8.90 7.48
CA TYR A 158 -6.47 -9.64 8.46
C TYR A 158 -5.01 -9.18 8.48
N LEU A 159 -4.45 -8.83 7.31
CA LEU A 159 -3.08 -8.35 7.19
C LEU A 159 -2.94 -6.90 7.69
N LEU A 160 -3.92 -6.05 7.38
CA LEU A 160 -3.78 -4.60 7.49
C LEU A 160 -4.39 -3.99 8.75
N ARG A 161 -5.43 -4.58 9.38
CA ARG A 161 -6.23 -3.87 10.40
C ARG A 161 -6.51 -2.39 10.02
N ILE A 162 -6.84 -2.17 8.73
CA ILE A 162 -7.25 -0.92 8.03
C ILE A 162 -6.15 -0.23 7.20
N LEU A 163 -6.21 -0.36 5.87
CA LEU A 163 -6.50 0.68 4.86
C LEU A 163 -6.35 0.03 3.46
N VAL A 164 -7.45 -0.40 2.84
CA VAL A 164 -7.42 -0.78 1.41
C VAL A 164 -7.78 0.47 0.63
N ILE A 165 -6.79 1.10 0.01
CA ILE A 165 -7.04 2.10 -1.03
C ILE A 165 -7.18 1.30 -2.32
N ASN A 166 -8.42 1.05 -2.73
CA ASN A 166 -8.68 0.65 -4.12
C ASN A 166 -8.41 1.88 -4.99
N VAL A 167 -7.47 1.77 -5.92
CA VAL A 167 -7.40 2.62 -7.11
C VAL A 167 -8.15 1.90 -8.22
#